data_AF-A0A150P8D2-F1
#
_entry.id   AF-A0A150P8D2-F1
#
_cell.length_a   1.000
_cell.length_b   1.000
_cell.length_c   1.000
_cell.angle_alpha   90.00
_cell.angle_beta   90.00
_cell.angle_gamma   90.00
#
_symmetry.space_group_name_H-M   'P 1'
#
loop_
_entity.id
_entity.type
_entity.pdbx_description
1 polymer ?
#
loop_
_entity_poly.entity_id
_entity_poly.type
_entity_poly.pdbx_seq_one_letter_code
_entity_poly.pdbx_strand_id
1 'polypeptide(L)'
;MNAIKRMSSRSVVHALPAVALAGLGLLAPRTAEGQSYEAPDHLYWADTLVNHIEPEDNEYGGGTTYVNWAGVGGATEYRSRSFCTSFVTHVLKQAYQLSTYDISMWFGSTSPNAIRYRDAIAGEIGFEQVLTVGEIEAGDIVAIVYPEGSTATGHVAIAAGAAAPRAAVYPYITGTIQYELAVLDSSTTGHGLTDTRRKADGTWHPGVGRGVMRLYANSYGAIVGHTWSVQSGSIYYSKRVRDIVIGRVADSYVALPVPH
;
A
#
# COMPACT_ATOMS: atom_id res chain seq x y z
N MET A 1 73.90 -9.62 1.39
CA MET A 1 75.15 -9.00 0.91
C MET A 1 75.21 -9.18 -0.60
N ASN A 2 75.34 -8.06 -1.32
CA ASN A 2 75.82 -7.82 -2.70
C ASN A 2 75.21 -8.65 -3.87
N ALA A 3 74.45 -8.08 -4.81
CA ALA A 3 74.72 -7.00 -5.78
C ALA A 3 75.30 -7.47 -7.14
N ILE A 4 74.47 -7.32 -8.19
CA ILE A 4 74.73 -6.61 -9.47
C ILE A 4 75.34 -7.37 -10.69
N LYS A 5 74.62 -7.18 -11.82
CA LYS A 5 75.01 -7.10 -13.26
C LYS A 5 75.30 -8.38 -14.07
N ARG A 6 74.58 -8.55 -15.19
CA ARG A 6 74.94 -7.99 -16.52
C ARG A 6 73.83 -8.17 -17.57
N MET A 7 73.81 -7.23 -18.52
CA MET A 7 72.86 -7.07 -19.63
C MET A 7 73.24 -7.85 -20.89
N SER A 8 72.18 -8.19 -21.68
CA SER A 8 72.03 -8.08 -23.14
C SER A 8 72.86 -8.94 -24.10
N SER A 9 72.19 -9.65 -25.01
CA SER A 9 72.27 -9.35 -26.45
C SER A 9 71.17 -10.03 -27.27
N ARG A 10 70.83 -9.35 -28.36
CA ARG A 10 69.73 -9.52 -29.32
C ARG A 10 69.84 -10.83 -30.12
N SER A 11 68.70 -11.32 -30.63
CA SER A 11 68.56 -11.59 -32.07
C SER A 11 67.10 -11.69 -32.51
N VAL A 12 66.89 -11.16 -33.72
CA VAL A 12 65.66 -10.86 -34.43
C VAL A 12 65.10 -12.12 -35.09
N VAL A 13 63.77 -12.32 -35.10
CA VAL A 13 63.11 -13.12 -36.13
C VAL A 13 61.79 -12.46 -36.55
N HIS A 14 61.57 -12.50 -37.86
CA HIS A 14 60.67 -11.74 -38.70
C HIS A 14 59.18 -11.85 -38.38
N ALA A 15 58.49 -10.71 -38.49
CA ALA A 15 57.04 -10.62 -38.56
C ALA A 15 56.53 -11.00 -39.96
N LEU A 16 55.49 -11.84 -39.99
CA LEU A 16 54.58 -12.03 -41.13
C LEU A 16 53.18 -11.57 -40.68
N PRO A 17 52.46 -10.74 -41.46
CA PRO A 17 51.15 -10.25 -41.06
C PRO A 17 50.08 -11.28 -41.43
N ALA A 18 49.35 -11.77 -40.44
CA ALA A 18 48.10 -12.49 -40.66
C ALA A 18 46.97 -11.47 -40.87
N VAL A 19 46.44 -11.42 -42.09
CA VAL A 19 45.21 -10.69 -42.41
C VAL A 19 44.03 -11.49 -41.84
N ALA A 20 43.48 -11.04 -40.71
CA ALA A 20 42.20 -11.53 -40.22
C ALA A 20 41.08 -10.70 -40.87
N LEU A 21 40.27 -11.33 -41.73
CA LEU A 21 39.01 -10.74 -42.20
C LEU A 21 38.08 -10.56 -40.99
N ALA A 22 37.80 -9.30 -40.65
CA ALA A 22 36.72 -8.95 -39.72
C ALA A 22 35.38 -9.27 -40.39
N GLY A 23 34.65 -10.25 -39.84
CA GLY A 23 33.26 -10.48 -40.18
C GLY A 23 32.41 -9.30 -39.70
N LEU A 24 31.81 -8.57 -40.64
CA LEU A 24 30.69 -7.67 -40.36
C LEU A 24 29.49 -8.54 -39.92
N GLY A 25 29.33 -8.70 -38.61
CA GLY A 25 28.06 -9.14 -38.03
C GLY A 25 27.04 -8.01 -38.19
N LEU A 26 26.02 -8.24 -39.03
CA LEU A 26 24.83 -7.41 -39.08
C LEU A 26 24.21 -7.36 -37.67
N LEU A 27 24.41 -6.26 -36.96
CA LEU A 27 23.61 -5.89 -35.80
C LEU A 27 22.20 -5.58 -36.32
N ALA A 28 21.34 -6.60 -36.36
CA ALA A 28 19.91 -6.35 -36.42
C ALA A 28 19.55 -5.49 -35.20
N PRO A 29 18.81 -4.39 -35.35
CA PRO A 29 18.28 -3.68 -34.21
C PRO A 29 17.45 -4.69 -33.41
N ARG A 30 17.84 -4.93 -32.15
CA ARG A 30 16.94 -5.60 -31.21
C ARG A 30 15.68 -4.74 -31.17
N THR A 31 14.55 -5.33 -31.53
CA THR A 31 13.25 -4.79 -31.14
C THR A 31 13.32 -4.53 -29.65
N ALA A 32 13.12 -3.27 -29.25
CA ALA A 32 12.86 -2.96 -27.86
C ALA A 32 11.67 -3.83 -27.45
N GLU A 33 11.90 -4.79 -26.55
CA GLU A 33 10.80 -5.42 -25.82
C GLU A 33 10.09 -4.25 -25.13
N GLY A 34 8.85 -4.00 -25.56
CA GLY A 34 8.01 -3.00 -24.92
C GLY A 34 7.93 -3.32 -23.44
N GLN A 35 8.08 -2.30 -22.61
CA GLN A 35 7.80 -2.40 -21.18
C GLN A 35 6.45 -3.11 -21.03
N SER A 36 6.45 -4.29 -20.41
CA SER A 36 5.21 -4.92 -19.98
C SER A 36 4.54 -3.93 -19.04
N TYR A 37 3.39 -3.41 -19.41
CA TYR A 37 2.52 -2.71 -18.47
C TYR A 37 2.14 -3.72 -17.39
N GLU A 38 2.78 -3.64 -16.22
CA GLU A 38 2.25 -4.36 -15.06
C GLU A 38 0.80 -3.93 -14.85
N ALA A 39 -0.07 -4.90 -14.58
CA ALA A 39 -1.47 -4.61 -14.30
C ALA A 39 -1.55 -3.65 -13.11
N PRO A 40 -2.46 -2.65 -13.13
CA PRO A 40 -2.53 -1.68 -12.04
C PRO A 40 -2.87 -2.37 -10.70
N ASP A 41 -2.09 -2.05 -9.66
CA ASP A 41 -2.25 -2.62 -8.33
C ASP A 41 -3.44 -2.00 -7.56
N HIS A 42 -3.68 -2.50 -6.34
CA HIS A 42 -4.77 -2.04 -5.49
C HIS A 42 -4.62 -0.58 -5.04
N LEU A 43 -3.39 -0.07 -4.90
CA LEU A 43 -3.18 1.33 -4.58
C LEU A 43 -3.64 2.20 -5.75
N TYR A 44 -3.26 1.87 -6.99
CA TYR A 44 -3.72 2.57 -8.19
C TYR A 44 -5.24 2.66 -8.24
N TRP A 45 -5.95 1.55 -8.03
CA TRP A 45 -7.41 1.53 -8.09
C TRP A 45 -8.04 2.38 -6.99
N ALA A 46 -7.54 2.29 -5.75
CA ALA A 46 -8.01 3.12 -4.65
C ALA A 46 -7.75 4.61 -4.91
N ASP A 47 -6.55 4.96 -5.37
CA ASP A 47 -6.12 6.33 -5.63
C ASP A 47 -6.93 6.95 -6.77
N THR A 48 -7.12 6.19 -7.84
CA THR A 48 -7.94 6.59 -9.00
C THR A 48 -9.36 6.91 -8.56
N LEU A 49 -9.98 6.09 -7.70
CA LEU A 49 -11.31 6.38 -7.19
C LEU A 49 -11.33 7.68 -6.38
N VAL A 50 -10.42 7.80 -5.40
CA VAL A 50 -10.38 8.97 -4.49
C VAL A 50 -10.19 10.28 -5.25
N ASN A 51 -9.39 10.28 -6.32
CA ASN A 51 -9.10 11.49 -7.09
C ASN A 51 -10.25 11.91 -8.04
N HIS A 52 -11.20 11.03 -8.34
CA HIS A 52 -12.24 11.29 -9.35
C HIS A 52 -13.67 11.14 -8.83
N ILE A 53 -13.88 10.60 -7.63
CA ILE A 53 -15.21 10.44 -7.06
C ILE A 53 -15.76 11.79 -6.58
N GLU A 54 -16.94 12.14 -7.07
CA GLU A 54 -17.65 13.34 -6.64
C GLU A 54 -18.44 13.08 -5.35
N PRO A 55 -18.64 14.10 -4.49
CA PRO A 55 -19.33 13.92 -3.20
C PRO A 55 -20.74 13.34 -3.30
N GLU A 56 -21.48 13.64 -4.37
CA GLU A 56 -22.83 13.11 -4.64
C GLU A 56 -22.87 11.61 -4.95
N ASP A 57 -21.75 11.04 -5.40
CA ASP A 57 -21.59 9.63 -5.74
C ASP A 57 -20.78 8.84 -4.70
N ASN A 58 -20.53 9.48 -3.56
CA ASN A 58 -19.69 8.96 -2.49
C ASN A 58 -20.48 8.80 -1.19
N GLU A 59 -20.74 7.54 -0.81
CA GLU A 59 -21.57 7.22 0.34
C GLU A 59 -20.84 6.29 1.32
N TYR A 60 -20.88 6.65 2.61
CA TYR A 60 -20.58 5.72 3.68
C TYR A 60 -21.86 5.01 4.11
N GLY A 61 -21.95 3.68 3.93
CA GLY A 61 -23.17 3.00 4.29
C GLY A 61 -23.24 1.51 3.95
N GLY A 62 -24.25 0.87 4.55
CA GLY A 62 -24.55 -0.55 4.38
C GLY A 62 -25.61 -0.84 3.31
N GLY A 63 -26.10 -2.08 3.31
CA GLY A 63 -26.93 -2.64 2.24
C GLY A 63 -26.07 -3.31 1.17
N THR A 64 -26.46 -3.22 -0.09
CA THR A 64 -25.60 -3.65 -1.20
C THR A 64 -24.45 -2.65 -1.36
N THR A 65 -23.24 -3.06 -0.99
CA THR A 65 -22.03 -2.25 -1.17
C THR A 65 -21.47 -2.41 -2.58
N TYR A 66 -20.88 -1.35 -3.12
CA TYR A 66 -20.27 -1.34 -4.44
C TYR A 66 -19.18 -0.27 -4.54
N VAL A 67 -18.24 -0.49 -5.46
CA VAL A 67 -17.27 0.50 -5.91
C VAL A 67 -17.17 0.35 -7.42
N ASN A 68 -17.40 1.45 -8.14
CA ASN A 68 -17.36 1.49 -9.60
C ASN A 68 -16.33 2.52 -10.05
N TRP A 69 -15.57 2.16 -11.07
CA TRP A 69 -14.61 3.06 -11.74
C TRP A 69 -15.12 3.34 -13.15
N ALA A 70 -15.15 4.62 -13.54
CA ALA A 70 -15.52 4.98 -14.89
C ALA A 70 -14.62 4.26 -15.92
N GLY A 71 -15.22 3.68 -16.95
CA GLY A 71 -14.54 2.88 -17.97
C GLY A 71 -14.34 1.40 -17.63
N VAL A 72 -14.61 0.96 -16.39
CA VAL A 72 -14.52 -0.44 -15.97
C VAL A 72 -15.90 -1.10 -16.01
N GLY A 73 -16.01 -2.27 -16.64
CA GLY A 73 -17.24 -3.06 -16.65
C GLY A 73 -18.47 -2.33 -17.23
N GLY A 74 -18.25 -1.31 -18.08
CA GLY A 74 -19.31 -0.48 -18.65
C GLY A 74 -19.82 0.65 -17.74
N ALA A 75 -19.21 0.86 -16.56
CA ALA A 75 -19.54 2.02 -15.72
C ALA A 75 -19.11 3.33 -16.40
N THR A 76 -19.96 4.34 -16.35
CA THR A 76 -19.70 5.68 -16.93
C THR A 76 -19.18 6.68 -15.91
N GLU A 77 -19.30 6.37 -14.61
CA GLU A 77 -19.06 7.27 -13.50
C GLU A 77 -18.28 6.55 -12.39
N TYR A 78 -17.55 7.32 -11.58
CA TYR A 78 -16.95 6.85 -10.33
C TYR A 78 -17.99 6.91 -9.23
N ARG A 79 -18.31 5.76 -8.61
CA ARG A 79 -19.33 5.71 -7.55
C ARG A 79 -18.91 4.75 -6.44
N SER A 80 -19.25 5.07 -5.21
CA SER A 80 -18.97 4.23 -4.05
C SER A 80 -20.10 4.29 -3.03
N ARG A 81 -20.57 3.11 -2.62
CA ARG A 81 -21.29 2.92 -1.37
C ARG A 81 -20.59 1.82 -0.58
N SER A 82 -19.90 2.21 0.47
CA SER A 82 -19.02 1.30 1.19
C SER A 82 -18.89 1.63 2.67
N PHE A 83 -18.49 0.63 3.45
CA PHE A 83 -17.79 0.81 4.70
C PHE A 83 -16.28 0.74 4.44
N CYS A 84 -15.46 1.06 5.45
CA CYS A 84 -14.01 0.94 5.34
C CYS A 84 -13.54 -0.44 4.84
N THR A 85 -14.10 -1.54 5.40
CA THR A 85 -13.72 -2.89 4.99
C THR A 85 -14.23 -3.27 3.61
N SER A 86 -15.46 -2.88 3.24
CA SER A 86 -15.99 -3.21 1.92
C SER A 86 -15.33 -2.38 0.82
N PHE A 87 -14.92 -1.14 1.09
CA PHE A 87 -14.09 -0.34 0.18
C PHE A 87 -12.80 -1.08 -0.17
N VAL A 88 -11.99 -1.44 0.85
CA VAL A 88 -10.73 -2.17 0.63
C VAL A 88 -10.98 -3.51 -0.06
N THR A 89 -12.03 -4.23 0.32
CA THR A 89 -12.37 -5.52 -0.31
C THR A 89 -12.72 -5.36 -1.80
N HIS A 90 -13.52 -4.35 -2.17
CA HIS A 90 -13.84 -4.10 -3.59
C HIS A 90 -12.62 -3.67 -4.39
N VAL A 91 -11.75 -2.85 -3.80
CA VAL A 91 -10.46 -2.47 -4.40
C VAL A 91 -9.59 -3.70 -4.68
N LEU A 92 -9.43 -4.60 -3.69
CA LEU A 92 -8.66 -5.84 -3.85
C LEU A 92 -9.27 -6.74 -4.94
N LYS A 93 -10.60 -6.87 -4.97
CA LYS A 93 -11.29 -7.63 -6.02
C LYS A 93 -11.03 -7.06 -7.41
N GLN A 94 -11.05 -5.74 -7.55
CA GLN A 94 -10.78 -5.08 -8.82
C GLN A 94 -9.32 -5.26 -9.27
N ALA A 95 -8.38 -4.99 -8.36
CA ALA A 95 -6.95 -5.05 -8.66
C ALA A 95 -6.50 -6.45 -9.08
N TYR A 96 -7.04 -7.46 -8.41
CA TYR A 96 -6.56 -8.83 -8.51
C TYR A 96 -7.59 -9.79 -9.12
N GLN A 97 -8.65 -9.24 -9.73
CA GLN A 97 -9.72 -9.97 -10.40
C GLN A 97 -10.35 -11.05 -9.51
N LEU A 98 -10.43 -10.80 -8.20
CA LEU A 98 -10.91 -11.77 -7.22
C LEU A 98 -12.44 -11.85 -7.26
N SER A 99 -12.93 -13.08 -7.33
CA SER A 99 -14.34 -13.37 -7.17
C SER A 99 -14.75 -13.28 -5.70
N THR A 100 -16.06 -13.28 -5.46
CA THR A 100 -16.60 -13.41 -4.09
C THR A 100 -16.20 -14.74 -3.43
N TYR A 101 -15.98 -15.79 -4.23
CA TYR A 101 -15.48 -17.08 -3.73
C TYR A 101 -14.04 -16.95 -3.22
N ASP A 102 -13.17 -16.27 -3.97
CA ASP A 102 -11.77 -16.05 -3.57
C ASP A 102 -11.68 -15.25 -2.28
N ILE A 103 -12.48 -14.19 -2.13
CA ILE A 103 -12.60 -13.43 -0.88
C ILE A 103 -13.08 -14.32 0.27
N SER A 104 -14.04 -15.21 0.01
CA SER A 104 -14.53 -16.15 1.02
C SER A 104 -13.47 -17.17 1.42
N MET A 105 -12.65 -17.64 0.49
CA MET A 105 -11.56 -18.57 0.76
C MET A 105 -10.43 -17.89 1.54
N TRP A 106 -10.10 -16.65 1.18
CA TRP A 106 -9.05 -15.88 1.84
C TRP A 106 -9.44 -15.50 3.28
N PHE A 107 -10.60 -14.88 3.46
CA PHE A 107 -10.98 -14.32 4.77
C PHE A 107 -11.96 -15.19 5.58
N GLY A 108 -12.39 -16.34 5.03
CA GLY A 108 -13.46 -17.15 5.61
C GLY A 108 -14.82 -16.44 5.61
N SER A 109 -15.00 -15.43 4.77
CA SER A 109 -16.23 -14.62 4.67
C SER A 109 -16.28 -13.87 3.35
N THR A 110 -17.46 -13.75 2.75
CA THR A 110 -17.70 -12.93 1.56
C THR A 110 -17.69 -11.42 1.82
N SER A 111 -17.74 -11.02 3.10
CA SER A 111 -17.78 -9.61 3.54
C SER A 111 -16.94 -9.46 4.81
N PRO A 112 -15.61 -9.55 4.71
CA PRO A 112 -14.73 -9.53 5.87
C PRO A 112 -14.85 -8.23 6.66
N ASN A 113 -14.83 -8.36 7.99
CA ASN A 113 -14.80 -7.23 8.92
C ASN A 113 -13.35 -6.92 9.33
N ALA A 114 -13.14 -5.88 10.13
CA ALA A 114 -11.78 -5.45 10.51
C ALA A 114 -11.02 -6.51 11.32
N ILE A 115 -11.72 -7.32 12.12
CA ILE A 115 -11.11 -8.44 12.86
C ILE A 115 -10.54 -9.47 11.88
N ARG A 116 -11.28 -9.82 10.82
CA ARG A 116 -10.80 -10.77 9.80
C ARG A 116 -9.59 -10.26 9.04
N TYR A 117 -9.55 -8.97 8.70
CA TYR A 117 -8.33 -8.36 8.13
C TYR A 117 -7.16 -8.46 9.10
N ARG A 118 -7.37 -8.08 10.36
CA ARG A 118 -6.34 -8.15 11.40
C ARG A 118 -5.82 -9.58 11.58
N ASP A 119 -6.70 -10.58 11.61
CA ASP A 119 -6.33 -11.98 11.80
C ASP A 119 -5.60 -12.55 10.57
N ALA A 120 -6.03 -12.19 9.35
CA ALA A 120 -5.33 -12.58 8.13
C ALA A 120 -3.93 -11.97 8.08
N ILE A 121 -3.77 -10.69 8.44
CA ILE A 121 -2.46 -10.01 8.50
C ILE A 121 -1.56 -10.65 9.56
N ALA A 122 -2.08 -10.86 10.78
CA ALA A 122 -1.29 -11.43 11.87
C ALA A 122 -0.94 -12.91 11.66
N GLY A 123 -1.77 -13.63 10.90
CA GLY A 123 -1.52 -15.02 10.49
C GLY A 123 -0.75 -15.15 9.18
N GLU A 124 -0.36 -14.04 8.56
CA GLU A 124 0.31 -13.98 7.25
C GLU A 124 -0.44 -14.77 6.16
N ILE A 125 -1.77 -14.74 6.21
CA ILE A 125 -2.65 -15.40 5.24
C ILE A 125 -2.91 -14.40 4.12
N GLY A 126 -2.19 -14.52 3.01
CA GLY A 126 -2.24 -13.59 1.87
C GLY A 126 -1.63 -12.22 2.15
N PHE A 127 -0.96 -12.07 3.29
CA PHE A 127 -0.24 -10.88 3.66
C PHE A 127 1.14 -11.23 4.20
N GLU A 128 2.11 -10.36 4.00
CA GLU A 128 3.32 -10.30 4.83
C GLU A 128 3.09 -9.26 5.93
N GLN A 129 3.37 -9.58 7.18
CA GLN A 129 3.13 -8.63 8.26
C GLN A 129 4.23 -7.56 8.32
N VAL A 130 3.83 -6.29 8.27
CA VAL A 130 4.73 -5.14 8.43
C VAL A 130 4.84 -4.82 9.93
N LEU A 131 6.02 -5.06 10.50
CA LEU A 131 6.23 -5.02 11.95
C LEU A 131 6.72 -3.66 12.45
N THR A 132 7.44 -2.91 11.61
CA THR A 132 7.99 -1.60 11.99
C THR A 132 7.45 -0.48 11.12
N VAL A 133 7.35 0.71 11.71
CA VAL A 133 6.84 1.91 11.03
C VAL A 133 7.69 2.31 9.83
N GLY A 134 8.98 1.97 9.83
CA GLY A 134 9.90 2.29 8.73
C GLY A 134 9.77 1.36 7.52
N GLU A 135 9.10 0.21 7.67
CA GLU A 135 8.84 -0.74 6.58
C GLU A 135 7.51 -0.48 5.89
N ILE A 136 6.68 0.45 6.41
CA ILE A 136 5.39 0.79 5.80
C ILE A 136 5.64 1.43 4.44
N GLU A 137 4.99 0.90 3.41
CA GLU A 137 5.02 1.38 2.04
C GLU A 137 3.62 1.72 1.54
N ALA A 138 3.56 2.38 0.39
CA ALA A 138 2.30 2.65 -0.28
C ALA A 138 1.65 1.32 -0.70
N GLY A 139 0.34 1.18 -0.48
CA GLY A 139 -0.42 -0.05 -0.72
C GLY A 139 -0.63 -0.90 0.54
N ASP A 140 0.23 -0.80 1.56
CA ASP A 140 0.05 -1.63 2.76
C ASP A 140 -1.34 -1.44 3.41
N ILE A 141 -1.96 -2.55 3.79
CA ILE A 141 -3.29 -2.55 4.40
C ILE A 141 -3.15 -2.33 5.89
N VAL A 142 -3.78 -1.26 6.39
CA VAL A 142 -3.85 -0.92 7.80
C VAL A 142 -5.16 -1.46 8.36
N ALA A 143 -5.11 -2.38 9.32
CA ALA A 143 -6.28 -2.89 10.02
C ALA A 143 -6.23 -2.51 11.50
N ILE A 144 -7.32 -1.92 12.00
CA ILE A 144 -7.46 -1.45 13.39
C ILE A 144 -8.69 -2.13 13.98
N VAL A 145 -8.53 -2.86 15.08
CA VAL A 145 -9.66 -3.51 15.78
C VAL A 145 -10.13 -2.64 16.94
N TYR A 146 -11.45 -2.55 17.14
CA TYR A 146 -12.04 -1.84 18.27
C TYR A 146 -12.33 -2.78 19.45
N PRO A 147 -12.37 -2.25 20.69
CA PRO A 147 -12.72 -3.05 21.87
C PRO A 147 -14.08 -3.74 21.71
N GLU A 148 -14.21 -4.89 22.36
CA GLU A 148 -15.48 -5.58 22.50
C GLU A 148 -16.59 -4.66 23.04
N GLY A 149 -17.82 -4.84 22.56
CA GLY A 149 -18.96 -3.96 22.87
C GLY A 149 -19.04 -2.69 22.02
N SER A 150 -18.05 -2.42 21.15
CA SER A 150 -18.16 -1.36 20.13
C SER A 150 -19.22 -1.70 19.08
N THR A 151 -19.90 -0.69 18.54
CA THR A 151 -20.91 -0.85 17.47
C THR A 151 -20.32 -1.32 16.14
N ALA A 152 -19.02 -1.09 15.92
CA ALA A 152 -18.26 -1.58 14.78
C ALA A 152 -17.05 -2.38 15.27
N THR A 153 -16.62 -3.35 14.46
CA THR A 153 -15.46 -4.22 14.79
C THR A 153 -14.11 -3.52 14.69
N GLY A 154 -14.04 -2.40 13.96
CA GLY A 154 -12.78 -1.74 13.68
C GLY A 154 -12.81 -0.87 12.42
N HIS A 155 -11.63 -0.61 11.88
CA HIS A 155 -11.38 0.18 10.68
C HIS A 155 -10.34 -0.48 9.79
N VAL A 156 -10.46 -0.33 8.47
CA VAL A 156 -9.46 -0.79 7.51
C VAL A 156 -9.20 0.30 6.49
N ALA A 157 -7.93 0.54 6.17
CA ALA A 157 -7.50 1.55 5.21
C ALA A 157 -6.31 1.04 4.39
N ILE A 158 -6.01 1.73 3.29
CA ILE A 158 -4.83 1.49 2.45
C ILE A 158 -3.83 2.62 2.73
N ALA A 159 -2.57 2.30 3.00
CA ALA A 159 -1.51 3.29 3.10
C ALA A 159 -1.30 3.97 1.73
N ALA A 160 -1.43 5.29 1.65
CA ALA A 160 -1.23 6.05 0.42
C ALA A 160 0.25 6.44 0.21
N GLY A 161 1.16 5.95 1.05
CA GLY A 161 2.57 6.29 1.06
C GLY A 161 3.29 5.70 2.26
N ALA A 162 4.61 5.84 2.27
CA ALA A 162 5.42 5.46 3.42
C ALA A 162 5.12 6.34 4.64
N ALA A 163 5.29 5.78 5.85
CA ALA A 163 5.18 6.56 7.07
C ALA A 163 6.40 7.49 7.24
N ALA A 164 6.15 8.78 7.47
CA ALA A 164 7.20 9.79 7.58
C ALA A 164 7.29 10.31 9.03
N PRO A 165 8.49 10.38 9.64
CA PRO A 165 8.64 10.95 10.97
C PRO A 165 8.24 12.43 10.96
N ARG A 166 7.63 12.90 12.05
CA ARG A 166 7.17 14.28 12.19
C ARG A 166 7.66 14.92 13.48
N ALA A 167 7.63 16.25 13.52
CA ALA A 167 7.72 16.99 14.77
C ALA A 167 6.57 16.58 15.69
N ALA A 168 6.90 16.18 16.93
CA ALA A 168 5.89 15.74 17.88
C ALA A 168 4.96 16.89 18.27
N VAL A 169 3.66 16.61 18.29
CA VAL A 169 2.63 17.50 18.84
C VAL A 169 1.73 16.71 19.79
N TYR A 170 0.93 17.37 20.62
CA TYR A 170 0.00 16.67 21.52
C TYR A 170 -0.93 15.68 20.76
N PRO A 171 -1.39 14.58 21.37
CA PRO A 171 -0.87 13.96 22.59
C PRO A 171 0.58 13.48 22.46
N TYR A 172 1.35 13.77 23.52
CA TYR A 172 2.72 13.27 23.68
C TYR A 172 2.68 11.95 24.44
N ILE A 173 3.32 10.92 23.88
CA ILE A 173 3.45 9.61 24.51
C ILE A 173 4.93 9.37 24.77
N THR A 174 5.31 9.23 26.04
CA THR A 174 6.69 9.06 26.47
C THR A 174 7.33 7.85 25.77
N GLY A 175 8.56 8.02 25.28
CA GLY A 175 9.32 6.95 24.62
C GLY A 175 8.85 6.63 23.21
N THR A 176 8.10 7.54 22.56
CA THR A 176 7.64 7.36 21.18
C THR A 176 8.10 8.47 20.25
N ILE A 177 8.23 8.11 18.97
CA ILE A 177 8.36 9.03 17.84
C ILE A 177 7.01 9.03 17.11
N GLN A 178 6.58 10.21 16.66
CA GLN A 178 5.37 10.36 15.88
C GLN A 178 5.69 10.28 14.39
N TYR A 179 4.81 9.64 13.64
CA TYR A 179 4.87 9.52 12.18
C TYR A 179 3.53 9.95 11.58
N GLU A 180 3.57 10.53 10.40
CA GLU A 180 2.40 10.77 9.57
C GLU A 180 2.26 9.61 8.58
N LEU A 181 1.05 9.10 8.42
CA LEU A 181 0.71 8.09 7.42
C LEU A 181 -0.50 8.58 6.64
N ALA A 182 -0.29 8.87 5.35
CA ALA A 182 -1.39 9.13 4.44
C ALA A 182 -2.17 7.82 4.23
N VAL A 183 -3.49 7.88 4.26
CA VAL A 183 -4.37 6.72 4.12
C VAL A 183 -5.52 7.01 3.16
N LEU A 184 -5.95 5.97 2.45
CA LEU A 184 -7.18 5.92 1.67
C LEU A 184 -8.16 5.01 2.41
N ASP A 185 -9.33 5.54 2.75
CA ASP A 185 -10.33 4.79 3.51
C ASP A 185 -11.75 5.24 3.13
N SER A 186 -12.77 4.55 3.65
CA SER A 186 -14.17 4.99 3.61
C SER A 186 -14.70 5.18 5.02
N SER A 187 -15.23 6.35 5.34
CA SER A 187 -15.66 6.69 6.70
C SER A 187 -16.75 7.77 6.72
N THR A 188 -17.35 8.02 7.90
CA THR A 188 -18.29 9.13 8.09
C THR A 188 -17.61 10.50 8.28
N THR A 189 -16.31 10.53 8.59
CA THR A 189 -15.58 11.75 8.94
C THR A 189 -14.11 11.66 8.53
N GLY A 190 -13.54 12.74 8.01
CA GLY A 190 -12.16 12.75 7.52
C GLY A 190 -11.06 12.80 8.59
N HIS A 191 -9.83 12.51 8.17
CA HIS A 191 -8.60 12.50 8.98
C HIS A 191 -7.92 13.86 9.06
N GLY A 192 -8.68 14.90 9.43
CA GLY A 192 -8.15 16.23 9.70
C GLY A 192 -8.10 17.18 8.50
N LEU A 193 -7.49 18.36 8.65
CA LEU A 193 -7.79 19.53 7.82
C LEU A 193 -7.50 19.37 6.32
N THR A 194 -6.63 18.44 5.96
CA THR A 194 -6.20 18.16 4.59
C THR A 194 -6.92 16.98 3.96
N ASP A 195 -7.89 16.39 4.65
CA ASP A 195 -8.64 15.24 4.13
C ASP A 195 -9.56 15.69 2.99
N THR A 196 -9.61 14.90 1.92
CA THR A 196 -10.30 15.24 0.66
C THR A 196 -11.82 15.35 0.83
N ARG A 197 -12.37 14.77 1.90
CA ARG A 197 -13.80 14.87 2.23
C ARG A 197 -14.15 16.16 2.97
N ARG A 198 -13.18 17.01 3.30
CA ARG A 198 -13.43 18.25 4.06
C ARG A 198 -14.18 19.27 3.23
N LYS A 199 -15.28 19.77 3.77
CA LYS A 199 -16.03 20.89 3.19
C LYS A 199 -15.43 22.23 3.60
N ALA A 200 -15.77 23.27 2.85
CA ALA A 200 -15.38 24.65 3.17
C ALA A 200 -15.87 25.11 4.55
N ASP A 201 -17.04 24.63 5.00
CA ASP A 201 -17.63 24.92 6.31
C ASP A 201 -16.98 24.12 7.47
N GLY A 202 -16.01 23.25 7.17
CA GLY A 202 -15.32 22.41 8.14
C GLY A 202 -16.01 21.10 8.49
N THR A 203 -17.19 20.81 7.92
CA THR A 203 -17.84 19.50 8.00
C THR A 203 -17.26 18.52 6.98
N TRP A 204 -17.81 17.30 6.93
CA TRP A 204 -17.30 16.20 6.10
C TRP A 204 -18.38 15.69 5.15
N HIS A 205 -17.99 15.33 3.93
CA HIS A 205 -18.74 14.37 3.14
C HIS A 205 -18.40 12.94 3.64
N PRO A 206 -19.39 12.04 3.77
CA PRO A 206 -19.10 10.64 4.06
C PRO A 206 -18.51 9.93 2.84
N GLY A 207 -17.95 8.74 3.06
CA GLY A 207 -17.52 7.82 2.02
C GLY A 207 -16.00 7.78 1.88
N VAL A 208 -15.55 7.43 0.68
CA VAL A 208 -14.14 7.24 0.33
C VAL A 208 -13.40 8.57 0.35
N GLY A 209 -12.18 8.60 0.87
CA GLY A 209 -11.33 9.79 0.83
C GLY A 209 -9.88 9.48 1.13
N ARG A 210 -9.06 10.52 0.98
CA ARG A 210 -7.66 10.52 1.43
C ARG A 210 -7.52 11.43 2.62
N GLY A 211 -6.81 10.97 3.63
CA GLY A 211 -6.46 11.78 4.78
C GLY A 211 -5.16 11.33 5.43
N VAL A 212 -4.79 11.92 6.56
CA VAL A 212 -3.50 11.63 7.22
C VAL A 212 -3.73 11.26 8.67
N MET A 213 -3.41 10.00 9.01
CA MET A 213 -3.36 9.53 10.37
C MET A 213 -1.98 9.79 10.97
N ARG A 214 -1.88 9.72 12.29
CA ARG A 214 -0.59 9.71 12.98
C ARG A 214 -0.36 8.39 13.69
N LEU A 215 0.81 7.81 13.48
CA LEU A 215 1.30 6.64 14.19
C LEU A 215 2.29 7.04 15.28
N TYR A 216 2.35 6.23 16.32
CA TYR A 216 3.31 6.34 17.41
C TYR A 216 4.14 5.07 17.43
N ALA A 217 5.45 5.18 17.31
CA ALA A 217 6.36 4.05 17.34
C ALA A 217 7.37 4.18 18.48
N ASN A 218 7.78 3.06 19.07
CA ASN A 218 8.82 3.05 20.10
C ASN A 218 10.23 3.15 19.47
N SER A 219 11.28 3.08 20.30
CA SER A 219 12.68 3.15 19.84
C SER A 219 13.11 2.04 18.89
N TYR A 220 12.36 0.94 18.81
CA TYR A 220 12.61 -0.17 17.88
C TYR A 220 11.79 -0.04 16.59
N GLY A 221 11.04 1.05 16.41
CA GLY A 221 10.15 1.25 15.26
C GLY A 221 8.82 0.51 15.36
N ALA A 222 8.58 -0.28 16.41
CA ALA A 222 7.31 -0.98 16.58
C ALA A 222 6.17 -0.01 16.90
N ILE A 223 5.05 -0.15 16.19
CA ILE A 223 3.86 0.70 16.35
C ILE A 223 3.20 0.39 17.70
N VAL A 224 3.00 1.42 18.53
CA VAL A 224 2.41 1.31 19.87
C VAL A 224 1.07 2.03 20.01
N GLY A 225 0.64 2.78 19.00
CA GLY A 225 -0.66 3.43 18.95
C GLY A 225 -0.81 4.38 17.77
N HIS A 226 -1.98 5.01 17.68
CA HIS A 226 -2.31 5.95 16.61
C HIS A 226 -3.26 7.05 17.08
N THR A 227 -3.38 8.11 16.28
CA THR A 227 -4.47 9.08 16.33
C THR A 227 -5.11 9.17 14.94
N TRP A 228 -6.41 9.49 14.87
CA TRP A 228 -7.15 9.55 13.60
C TRP A 228 -6.81 10.75 12.72
N SER A 229 -6.05 11.71 13.24
CA SER A 229 -5.54 12.82 12.45
C SER A 229 -4.22 13.32 13.04
N VAL A 230 -3.51 14.14 12.26
CA VAL A 230 -2.25 14.80 12.67
C VAL A 230 -2.46 15.99 13.62
N GLN A 231 -3.71 16.35 13.90
CA GLN A 231 -4.05 17.50 14.74
C GLN A 231 -3.78 17.24 16.22
N SER A 232 -3.49 18.30 16.97
CA SER A 232 -3.24 18.20 18.41
C SER A 232 -4.46 17.69 19.18
N GLY A 233 -5.68 18.08 18.79
CA GLY A 233 -6.91 17.63 19.44
C GLY A 233 -7.29 16.16 19.16
N SER A 234 -6.53 15.43 18.35
CA SER A 234 -6.84 14.04 18.01
C SER A 234 -6.57 13.09 19.18
N ILE A 235 -7.54 12.24 19.51
CA ILE A 235 -7.44 11.28 20.63
C ILE A 235 -6.43 10.19 20.28
N TYR A 236 -5.53 9.91 21.22
CA TYR A 236 -4.59 8.80 21.13
C TYR A 236 -5.26 7.49 21.54
N TYR A 237 -5.08 6.46 20.72
CA TYR A 237 -5.43 5.09 21.02
C TYR A 237 -4.17 4.23 21.03
N SER A 238 -3.89 3.60 22.17
CA SER A 238 -2.80 2.63 22.24
C SER A 238 -3.16 1.34 21.50
N LYS A 239 -2.15 0.63 20.99
CA LYS A 239 -2.30 -0.70 20.37
C LYS A 239 -2.95 -1.73 21.30
N ARG A 240 -2.88 -1.53 22.62
CA ARG A 240 -3.57 -2.38 23.61
C ARG A 240 -5.09 -2.17 23.65
N VAL A 241 -5.55 -0.96 23.31
CA VAL A 241 -6.98 -0.61 23.29
C VAL A 241 -7.55 -0.77 21.90
N ARG A 242 -6.84 -0.34 20.87
CA ARG A 242 -7.19 -0.55 19.47
C ARG A 242 -6.01 -1.19 18.75
N ASP A 243 -6.07 -2.50 18.58
CA ASP A 243 -5.00 -3.26 17.96
C ASP A 243 -4.84 -2.83 16.50
N ILE A 244 -3.73 -2.19 16.18
CA ILE A 244 -3.37 -1.75 14.83
C ILE A 244 -2.31 -2.70 14.27
N VAL A 245 -2.60 -3.35 13.17
CA VAL A 245 -1.66 -4.19 12.41
C VAL A 245 -1.60 -3.71 10.97
N ILE A 246 -0.47 -3.94 10.32
CA ILE A 246 -0.24 -3.55 8.92
C ILE A 246 0.23 -4.78 8.18
N GLY A 247 -0.33 -5.01 6.99
CA GLY A 247 0.05 -6.12 6.14
C GLY A 247 0.22 -5.69 4.70
N ARG A 248 1.29 -6.17 4.07
CA ARG A 248 1.55 -6.05 2.64
C ARG A 248 0.87 -7.20 1.92
N VAL A 249 0.13 -6.94 0.86
CA VAL A 249 -0.48 -8.03 0.07
C VAL A 249 0.64 -8.89 -0.51
N ALA A 250 0.61 -10.20 -0.25
CA ALA A 250 1.67 -11.11 -0.68
C ALA A 250 1.42 -11.59 -2.13
N ASP A 251 2.44 -11.49 -2.98
CA ASP A 251 2.36 -11.85 -4.42
C ASP A 251 1.84 -13.28 -4.68
N SER A 252 2.18 -14.21 -3.78
CA SER A 252 1.78 -15.63 -3.88
C SER A 252 0.26 -15.85 -3.83
N TYR A 253 -0.49 -14.92 -3.24
CA TYR A 253 -1.96 -14.97 -3.17
C TYR A 253 -2.64 -14.25 -4.33
N VAL A 254 -1.90 -13.42 -5.06
CA VAL A 254 -2.36 -12.68 -6.22
C VAL A 254 -2.10 -13.46 -7.53
N ALA A 255 -1.08 -14.30 -7.53
CA ALA A 255 -0.64 -15.07 -8.70
C ALA A 255 -1.32 -16.45 -8.88
N LEU A 256 -2.40 -16.76 -8.16
CA LEU A 256 -3.10 -18.04 -8.38
C LEU A 256 -3.83 -18.00 -9.73
N PRO A 257 -3.47 -18.85 -10.72
CA PRO A 257 -4.25 -18.97 -11.94
C PRO A 257 -5.59 -19.59 -11.54
N VAL A 258 -6.68 -18.84 -11.69
CA VAL A 258 -8.02 -19.39 -11.48
C VAL A 258 -8.25 -20.44 -12.59
N PRO A 259 -8.56 -21.71 -12.26
CA PRO A 259 -9.07 -22.63 -13.27
C PRO A 259 -10.43 -22.09 -13.72
N HIS A 260 -10.56 -21.84 -15.02
CA HIS A 260 -11.83 -21.52 -15.68
C HIS A 260 -12.88 -22.61 -15.48
#